data_AF-A0A0A8YM53-F1
#
_entry.id   AF-A0A0A8YM53-F1
#
_cell.length_a   1.000
_cell.length_b   1.000
_cell.length_c   1.000
_cell.angle_alpha   90.00
_cell.angle_beta   90.00
_cell.angle_gamma   90.00
#
_symmetry.space_group_name_H-M   'P 1'
#
loop_
_entity.id
_entity.type
_entity.pdbx_description
1 polymer ?
#
loop_
_entity_poly.entity_id
_entity_poly.type
_entity_poly.pdbx_seq_one_letter_code
_entity_poly.pdbx_strand_id
1 'polypeptide(L)'
;MFFSHRQNTVSALGRFVLIIWMFVVLIINSSYTASLTSILTVQQLATGITGLDNLISSALPIGYQAGKFTRNYLIEELHIPESRLVPLNTIQEYADALNRGPKDGGVAAIVDEMPYVEIFLSYYCNYRIVGQEFTKEGWGFAFQRDSPLAADLSTAILQLSESSQLQRIHDEWFTRTSCASDDSEVGATRLGLRSFWGLFLVCALICVFALVVFFIRVCWQYSQYSNSEAAAEPSAADAAAAVTHAAERQRRLTRLGSFKELIQFVDKKEEEVRRTMKRRSSEKDNQAAGSSDAQSVASA
;
A
#
# COMPACT_ATOMS: atom_id res chain seq x y z
N MET A 1 16.75 -0.67 -12.22
CA MET A 1 16.78 0.77 -12.57
C MET A 1 18.04 1.41 -11.98
N PHE A 2 19.23 1.08 -12.51
CA PHE A 2 20.48 1.75 -12.17
C PHE A 2 21.36 1.80 -13.42
N PHE A 3 20.98 2.65 -14.36
CA PHE A 3 21.91 3.16 -15.36
C PHE A 3 22.02 4.66 -15.12
N SER A 4 23.08 5.06 -14.43
CA SER A 4 23.51 6.44 -14.45
C SER A 4 25.03 6.54 -14.44
N HIS A 5 25.50 6.99 -15.59
CA HIS A 5 26.54 7.99 -15.72
C HIS A 5 27.94 7.64 -15.20
N ARG A 6 28.73 7.07 -16.12
CA ARG A 6 30.17 7.22 -16.36
C ARG A 6 30.89 8.28 -15.49
N GLN A 7 31.02 8.05 -14.18
CA GLN A 7 32.05 8.68 -13.37
C GLN A 7 33.24 7.72 -13.33
N ASN A 8 34.35 8.13 -13.91
CA ASN A 8 35.61 7.38 -13.85
C ASN A 8 36.07 7.30 -12.39
N THR A 9 35.75 6.21 -11.71
CA THR A 9 36.30 5.92 -10.38
C THR A 9 37.78 5.60 -10.56
N VAL A 10 38.64 6.52 -10.10
CA VAL A 10 40.06 6.61 -10.49
C VAL A 10 40.97 5.56 -9.81
N SER A 11 40.45 4.65 -8.97
CA SER A 11 41.26 3.61 -8.31
C SER A 11 40.50 2.30 -8.06
N ALA A 12 41.18 1.16 -8.19
CA ALA A 12 40.63 -0.18 -7.94
C ALA A 12 40.11 -0.35 -6.50
N LEU A 13 40.75 0.31 -5.52
CA LEU A 13 40.30 0.37 -4.13
C LEU A 13 38.96 1.08 -3.99
N GLY A 14 38.74 2.16 -4.76
CA GLY A 14 37.46 2.89 -4.77
C GLY A 14 36.32 2.05 -5.34
N ARG A 15 36.59 1.19 -6.34
CA ARG A 15 35.59 0.25 -6.87
C ARG A 15 35.20 -0.81 -5.85
N PHE A 16 36.17 -1.33 -5.09
CA PHE A 16 35.90 -2.30 -4.03
C PHE A 16 35.00 -1.71 -2.93
N VAL A 17 35.30 -0.48 -2.49
CA VAL A 17 34.47 0.24 -1.51
C VAL A 17 33.06 0.50 -2.04
N LEU A 18 32.91 0.87 -3.32
CA LEU A 18 31.59 1.07 -3.93
C LEU A 18 30.77 -0.21 -4.03
N ILE A 19 31.39 -1.36 -4.30
CA ILE A 19 30.71 -2.66 -4.33
C ILE A 19 30.19 -3.02 -2.93
N ILE A 20 31.02 -2.84 -1.90
CA ILE A 20 30.60 -3.06 -0.50
C ILE A 20 29.47 -2.10 -0.14
N TRP A 21 29.57 -0.83 -0.52
CA TRP A 21 28.52 0.16 -0.28
C TRP A 21 27.20 -0.21 -0.98
N MET A 22 27.26 -0.65 -2.24
CA MET A 22 26.09 -1.15 -2.99
C MET A 22 25.45 -2.34 -2.28
N PHE A 23 26.26 -3.25 -1.75
CA PHE A 23 25.79 -4.39 -0.98
C PHE A 23 25.08 -3.94 0.30
N VAL A 24 25.65 -2.99 1.05
CA VAL A 24 25.01 -2.43 2.25
C VAL A 24 23.66 -1.79 1.92
N VAL A 25 23.59 -0.97 0.86
CA VAL A 25 22.32 -0.34 0.41
C VAL A 25 21.30 -1.41 0.00
N LEU A 26 21.73 -2.48 -0.66
CA LEU A 26 20.87 -3.59 -1.04
C LEU A 26 20.30 -4.31 0.20
N ILE A 27 21.13 -4.59 1.21
CA ILE A 27 20.68 -5.22 2.46
C ILE A 27 19.68 -4.33 3.19
N ILE A 28 19.90 -3.02 3.24
CA ILE A 28 18.97 -2.08 3.88
C ILE A 28 17.62 -2.07 3.14
N ASN A 29 17.62 -1.97 1.81
CA ASN A 29 16.38 -2.00 1.02
C ASN A 29 15.62 -3.31 1.17
N SER A 30 16.34 -4.44 1.17
CA SER A 30 15.76 -5.76 1.39
C SER A 30 15.18 -5.90 2.80
N SER A 31 15.89 -5.43 3.83
CA SER A 31 15.42 -5.47 5.23
C SER A 31 14.22 -4.55 5.46
N TYR A 32 14.22 -3.36 4.85
CA TYR A 32 13.06 -2.46 4.88
C TYR A 32 11.83 -3.11 4.22
N THR A 33 12.01 -3.69 3.04
CA THR A 33 10.93 -4.41 2.34
C THR A 33 10.43 -5.60 3.17
N ALA A 34 11.33 -6.40 3.73
CA ALA A 34 10.97 -7.54 4.58
C ALA A 34 10.22 -7.11 5.86
N SER A 35 10.67 -6.04 6.50
CA SER A 35 10.03 -5.50 7.71
C SER A 35 8.65 -4.92 7.39
N LEU A 36 8.52 -4.20 6.28
CA LEU A 36 7.24 -3.68 5.81
C LEU A 36 6.26 -4.82 5.51
N THR A 37 6.72 -5.85 4.78
CA THR A 37 5.91 -7.04 4.51
C THR A 37 5.50 -7.75 5.80
N SER A 38 6.42 -7.90 6.76
CA SER A 38 6.11 -8.50 8.06
C SER A 38 5.07 -7.72 8.83
N ILE A 39 5.10 -6.38 8.79
CA ILE A 39 4.09 -5.54 9.44
C ILE A 39 2.73 -5.72 8.76
N LEU A 40 2.71 -5.75 7.42
CA LEU A 40 1.48 -5.95 6.66
C LEU A 40 0.87 -7.35 6.89
N THR A 41 1.69 -8.40 6.98
CA THR A 41 1.20 -9.76 7.26
C THR A 41 0.69 -9.89 8.70
N VAL A 42 1.37 -9.30 9.69
CA VAL A 42 0.90 -9.32 11.09
C VAL A 42 -0.44 -8.61 11.25
N GLN A 43 -0.65 -7.47 10.57
CA GLN A 43 -1.94 -6.76 10.60
C GLN A 43 -3.07 -7.58 9.97
N GLN A 44 -2.79 -8.40 8.95
CA GLN A 44 -3.75 -9.34 8.35
C GLN A 44 -4.06 -10.55 9.25
N LEU A 45 -3.14 -10.90 10.15
CA LEU A 45 -3.31 -11.98 11.13
C LEU A 45 -3.96 -11.48 12.44
N ALA A 46 -3.87 -10.19 12.75
CA ALA A 46 -4.45 -9.54 13.93
C ALA A 46 -5.97 -9.31 13.80
N THR A 47 -6.74 -10.37 13.58
CA THR A 47 -8.16 -10.34 13.99
C THR A 47 -8.20 -10.34 15.51
N GLY A 48 -9.02 -9.47 16.11
CA GLY A 48 -8.98 -9.21 17.56
C GLY A 48 -9.15 -10.46 18.44
N ILE A 49 -9.79 -11.50 17.90
CA ILE A 49 -9.87 -12.83 18.49
C ILE A 49 -8.90 -13.73 17.73
N THR A 50 -7.95 -14.34 18.44
CA THR A 50 -6.94 -15.24 17.88
C THR A 50 -7.17 -16.71 18.24
N GLY A 51 -8.04 -16.98 19.22
CA GLY A 51 -8.37 -18.32 19.70
C GLY A 51 -9.31 -18.30 20.91
N LEU A 52 -9.52 -19.47 21.50
CA LEU A 52 -10.48 -19.68 22.57
C LEU A 52 -10.17 -18.85 23.83
N ASP A 53 -8.93 -18.84 24.30
CA ASP A 53 -8.56 -18.10 25.52
C ASP A 53 -8.83 -16.59 25.41
N ASN A 54 -8.55 -16.02 24.23
CA ASN A 54 -8.85 -14.63 23.93
C ASN A 54 -10.38 -14.40 23.85
N LEU A 55 -11.12 -15.33 23.24
CA LEU A 55 -12.57 -15.25 23.16
C LEU A 55 -13.23 -15.26 24.56
N ILE A 56 -12.78 -16.14 25.44
CA ILE A 56 -13.29 -16.26 26.82
C ILE A 56 -12.96 -15.00 27.63
N SER A 57 -11.71 -14.55 27.58
CA SER A 57 -11.24 -13.37 28.32
C SER A 57 -11.78 -12.04 27.77
N SER A 58 -12.18 -11.98 26.50
CA SER A 58 -12.82 -10.79 25.92
C SER A 58 -14.21 -10.56 26.53
N ALA A 59 -14.75 -9.34 26.41
CA ALA A 59 -16.14 -9.03 26.78
C ALA A 59 -17.09 -8.99 25.55
N LEU A 60 -16.64 -9.51 24.41
CA LEU A 60 -17.32 -9.36 23.14
C LEU A 60 -18.52 -10.32 23.01
N PRO A 61 -19.57 -9.94 22.26
CA PRO A 61 -20.71 -10.81 21.97
C PRO A 61 -20.30 -11.99 21.06
N ILE A 62 -20.85 -13.16 21.37
CA ILE A 62 -20.54 -14.43 20.71
C ILE A 62 -21.85 -15.01 20.14
N GLY A 63 -21.85 -15.29 18.85
CA GLY A 63 -22.94 -16.00 18.19
C GLY A 63 -22.84 -17.51 18.41
N TYR A 64 -23.97 -18.17 18.61
CA TYR A 64 -24.04 -19.63 18.68
C TYR A 64 -25.35 -20.13 18.07
N GLN A 65 -25.40 -21.41 17.69
CA GLN A 65 -26.62 -21.98 17.15
C GLN A 65 -27.68 -22.19 18.24
N ALA A 66 -28.85 -21.58 18.07
CA ALA A 66 -29.93 -21.72 19.06
C ALA A 66 -30.45 -23.17 19.16
N GLY A 67 -30.84 -23.58 20.36
CA GLY A 67 -31.44 -24.90 20.61
C GLY A 67 -30.47 -26.08 20.62
N LYS A 68 -29.15 -25.82 20.61
CA LYS A 68 -28.11 -26.86 20.56
C LYS A 68 -27.23 -26.94 21.80
N PHE A 69 -26.44 -28.01 21.86
CA PHE A 69 -25.43 -28.31 22.87
C PHE A 69 -24.47 -27.14 23.13
N THR A 70 -24.11 -26.41 22.07
CA THR A 70 -23.15 -25.30 22.10
C THR A 70 -23.45 -24.27 23.18
N ARG A 71 -24.73 -23.95 23.43
CA ARG A 71 -25.12 -23.00 24.50
C ARG A 71 -24.68 -23.48 25.87
N ASN A 72 -25.04 -24.73 26.21
CA ASN A 72 -24.78 -25.27 27.53
C ASN A 72 -23.28 -25.46 27.73
N TYR A 73 -22.56 -25.92 26.69
CA TYR A 73 -21.10 -26.00 26.73
C TYR A 73 -20.42 -24.64 26.99
N LEU A 74 -20.86 -23.57 26.30
CA LEU A 74 -20.30 -22.23 26.49
C LEU A 74 -20.54 -21.69 27.92
N ILE A 75 -21.68 -22.00 28.52
CA ILE A 75 -22.06 -21.52 29.85
C ILE A 75 -21.46 -22.39 30.96
N GLU A 76 -21.62 -23.70 30.88
CA GLU A 76 -21.31 -24.65 31.95
C GLU A 76 -19.83 -25.04 31.97
N GLU A 77 -19.22 -25.30 30.80
CA GLU A 77 -17.82 -25.72 30.70
C GLU A 77 -16.89 -24.51 30.59
N LEU A 78 -17.21 -23.58 29.68
CA LEU A 78 -16.36 -22.41 29.42
C LEU A 78 -16.67 -21.18 30.29
N HIS A 79 -17.69 -21.27 31.15
CA HIS A 79 -18.06 -20.21 32.10
C HIS A 79 -18.31 -18.84 31.44
N ILE A 80 -18.79 -18.82 30.20
CA ILE A 80 -19.10 -17.58 29.48
C ILE A 80 -20.47 -17.07 29.95
N PRO A 81 -20.59 -15.78 30.33
CA PRO A 81 -21.85 -15.25 30.80
C PRO A 81 -22.88 -15.21 29.67
N GLU A 82 -24.10 -15.65 29.98
CA GLU A 82 -25.20 -15.75 29.02
C GLU A 82 -25.53 -14.40 28.35
N SER A 83 -25.30 -13.28 29.02
CA SER A 83 -25.51 -11.94 28.47
C SER A 83 -24.66 -11.63 27.22
N ARG A 84 -23.57 -12.38 26.99
CA ARG A 84 -22.73 -12.25 25.79
C ARG A 84 -23.16 -13.17 24.66
N LEU A 85 -24.03 -14.13 24.92
CA LEU A 85 -24.40 -15.16 23.97
C LEU A 85 -25.60 -14.69 23.15
N VAL A 86 -25.43 -14.69 21.83
CA VAL A 86 -26.47 -14.29 20.89
C VAL A 86 -26.95 -15.54 20.14
N PRO A 87 -28.21 -15.96 20.33
CA PRO A 87 -28.76 -17.09 19.60
C PRO A 87 -28.95 -16.71 18.12
N LEU A 88 -28.44 -17.56 17.23
CA LEU A 88 -28.56 -17.42 15.79
C LEU A 88 -29.10 -18.74 15.22
N ASN A 89 -30.08 -18.68 14.33
CA ASN A 89 -30.78 -19.88 13.83
C ASN A 89 -30.37 -20.28 12.42
N THR A 90 -29.96 -19.30 11.61
CA THR A 90 -29.72 -19.49 10.17
C THR A 90 -28.31 -19.07 9.76
N ILE A 91 -27.84 -19.65 8.66
CA ILE A 91 -26.53 -19.32 8.06
C ILE A 91 -26.51 -17.85 7.60
N GLN A 92 -27.64 -17.29 7.16
CA GLN A 92 -27.73 -15.86 6.85
C GLN A 92 -27.58 -14.99 8.11
N GLU A 93 -28.22 -15.36 9.22
CA GLU A 93 -28.05 -14.66 10.49
C GLU A 93 -26.60 -14.68 10.97
N TYR A 94 -25.85 -15.75 10.69
CA TYR A 94 -24.42 -15.81 10.99
C TYR A 94 -23.65 -14.72 10.24
N ALA A 95 -23.86 -14.65 8.92
CA ALA A 95 -23.20 -13.65 8.09
C ALA A 95 -23.62 -12.22 8.48
N ASP A 96 -24.90 -11.98 8.73
CA ASP A 96 -25.41 -10.66 9.10
C ASP A 96 -24.92 -10.20 10.48
N ALA A 97 -24.81 -11.12 11.43
CA ALA A 97 -24.27 -10.83 12.76
C ALA A 97 -22.77 -10.55 12.71
N LEU A 98 -21.99 -11.31 11.93
CA LEU A 98 -20.56 -11.08 11.74
C LEU A 98 -20.27 -9.78 10.96
N ASN A 99 -21.07 -9.48 9.93
CA ASN A 99 -20.93 -8.25 9.12
C ASN A 99 -21.19 -6.99 9.94
N ARG A 100 -22.19 -7.00 10.82
CA ARG A 100 -22.44 -5.87 11.76
C ARG A 100 -21.31 -5.73 12.77
N GLY A 101 -20.70 -6.85 13.17
CA GLY A 101 -19.64 -6.88 14.16
C GLY A 101 -20.11 -6.41 15.55
N PRO A 102 -19.22 -6.44 16.56
CA PRO A 102 -19.61 -6.21 17.96
C PRO A 102 -19.99 -4.76 18.28
N LYS A 103 -19.60 -3.78 17.43
CA LYS A 103 -19.88 -2.36 17.65
C LYS A 103 -21.28 -1.95 17.22
N ASP A 104 -21.80 -2.55 16.15
CA ASP A 104 -23.10 -2.22 15.56
C ASP A 104 -24.19 -3.26 15.92
N GLY A 105 -24.05 -3.90 17.10
CA GLY A 105 -25.04 -4.84 17.63
C GLY A 105 -25.02 -6.24 16.99
N GLY A 106 -23.92 -6.60 16.32
CA GLY A 106 -23.63 -7.94 15.85
C GLY A 106 -22.75 -8.74 16.82
N VAL A 107 -22.04 -9.74 16.30
CA VAL A 107 -21.16 -10.63 17.09
C VAL A 107 -19.71 -10.50 16.64
N ALA A 108 -18.77 -10.78 17.54
CA ALA A 108 -17.34 -10.76 17.22
C ALA A 108 -16.85 -12.08 16.63
N ALA A 109 -17.46 -13.19 17.06
CA ALA A 109 -17.19 -14.53 16.56
C ALA A 109 -18.44 -15.39 16.69
N ILE A 110 -18.45 -16.49 15.94
CA ILE A 110 -19.47 -17.53 16.04
C ILE A 110 -18.79 -18.81 16.50
N VAL A 111 -19.42 -19.49 17.44
CA VAL A 111 -19.00 -20.80 17.92
C VAL A 111 -20.07 -21.81 17.52
N ASP A 112 -19.67 -22.84 16.78
CA ASP A 112 -20.53 -23.91 16.32
C ASP A 112 -19.71 -25.16 15.96
N GLU A 113 -20.38 -26.27 15.66
CA GLU A 113 -19.72 -27.52 15.28
C GLU A 113 -19.12 -27.42 13.86
N MET A 114 -17.97 -28.07 13.66
CA MET A 114 -17.18 -28.00 12.41
C MET A 114 -17.99 -28.18 11.11
N PRO A 115 -18.87 -29.20 10.95
CA PRO A 115 -19.61 -29.36 9.69
C PRO A 115 -20.54 -28.19 9.37
N TYR A 116 -21.11 -27.51 10.37
CA TYR A 116 -21.94 -26.33 10.14
C TYR A 116 -21.10 -25.12 9.74
N VAL A 117 -19.92 -24.97 10.35
CA VAL A 117 -18.96 -23.93 9.99
C VAL A 117 -18.43 -24.14 8.57
N GLU A 118 -18.11 -25.37 8.18
CA GLU A 118 -17.66 -25.69 6.82
C GLU A 118 -18.72 -25.37 5.77
N ILE A 119 -19.98 -25.73 6.03
CA ILE A 119 -21.10 -25.34 5.16
C ILE A 119 -21.19 -23.81 5.08
N PHE A 120 -21.13 -23.09 6.21
CA PHE A 120 -21.17 -21.62 6.22
C PHE A 120 -20.04 -21.02 5.37
N LEU A 121 -18.80 -21.51 5.52
CA LEU A 121 -17.64 -21.04 4.77
C LEU A 121 -17.71 -21.41 3.28
N SER A 122 -18.42 -22.48 2.92
CA SER A 122 -18.68 -22.79 1.51
C SER A 122 -19.52 -21.70 0.84
N TYR A 123 -20.46 -21.07 1.56
CA TYR A 123 -21.31 -19.99 1.03
C TYR A 123 -20.70 -18.59 1.19
N TYR A 124 -19.87 -18.36 2.22
CA TYR A 124 -19.35 -17.04 2.57
C TYR A 124 -17.82 -17.03 2.72
N CYS A 125 -17.12 -16.55 1.68
CA CYS A 125 -15.65 -16.60 1.59
C CYS A 125 -14.91 -15.50 2.37
N ASN A 126 -15.63 -14.51 2.92
CA ASN A 126 -15.04 -13.38 3.64
C ASN A 126 -14.65 -13.73 5.08
N TYR A 127 -14.96 -14.94 5.52
CA TYR A 127 -14.75 -15.41 6.88
C TYR A 127 -13.74 -16.54 6.89
N ARG A 128 -13.14 -16.77 8.06
CA ARG A 128 -12.20 -17.85 8.29
C ARG A 128 -12.40 -18.43 9.68
N ILE A 129 -12.04 -19.70 9.84
CA ILE A 129 -11.92 -20.32 11.16
C ILE A 129 -10.70 -19.70 11.86
N VAL A 130 -10.85 -19.38 13.14
CA VAL A 130 -9.77 -18.83 13.98
C VAL A 130 -9.64 -19.67 15.24
N GLY A 131 -8.39 -19.98 15.59
CA GLY A 131 -8.08 -20.85 16.73
C GLY A 131 -8.04 -22.32 16.36
N GLN A 132 -7.78 -23.15 17.38
CA GLN A 132 -7.83 -24.61 17.28
C GLN A 132 -9.20 -25.12 17.70
N GLU A 133 -9.58 -26.28 17.18
CA GLU A 133 -10.72 -27.03 17.69
C GLU A 133 -10.49 -27.41 19.16
N PHE A 134 -11.48 -27.12 20.00
CA PHE A 134 -11.37 -27.28 21.45
C PHE A 134 -12.30 -28.38 22.01
N THR A 135 -13.29 -28.83 21.24
CA THR A 135 -14.13 -29.99 21.55
C THR A 135 -13.67 -31.18 20.73
N LYS A 136 -13.52 -32.36 21.35
CA LYS A 136 -13.25 -33.63 20.64
C LYS A 136 -14.46 -34.54 20.60
N GLU A 137 -15.66 -33.96 20.73
CA GLU A 137 -16.89 -34.74 20.68
C GLU A 137 -17.21 -35.11 19.24
N GLY A 138 -17.58 -36.38 19.05
CA GLY A 138 -17.85 -36.96 17.75
C GLY A 138 -19.33 -37.24 17.54
N TRP A 139 -19.73 -37.28 16.28
CA TRP A 139 -21.09 -37.63 15.89
C TRP A 139 -21.26 -39.15 15.89
N GLY A 140 -22.43 -39.62 16.29
CA GLY A 140 -22.70 -41.06 16.41
C GLY A 140 -24.15 -41.41 16.12
N PHE A 141 -24.37 -42.65 15.73
CA PHE A 141 -25.70 -43.22 15.55
C PHE A 141 -26.15 -43.88 16.86
N ALA A 142 -27.37 -43.56 17.29
CA ALA A 142 -27.94 -44.10 18.51
C ALA A 142 -28.90 -45.27 18.20
N PHE A 143 -28.79 -46.33 18.98
CA PHE A 143 -29.65 -47.51 18.91
C PHE A 143 -30.22 -47.83 20.30
N GLN A 144 -31.30 -48.60 20.33
CA GLN A 144 -31.79 -49.16 21.60
C GLN A 144 -30.71 -50.04 22.23
N ARG A 145 -30.69 -50.05 23.57
CA ARG A 145 -29.76 -50.89 24.33
C ARG A 145 -29.90 -52.36 23.89
N ASP A 146 -28.77 -53.03 23.75
CA ASP A 146 -28.66 -54.43 23.32
C ASP A 146 -29.10 -54.71 21.87
N SER A 147 -29.27 -53.66 21.04
CA SER A 147 -29.52 -53.84 19.62
C SER A 147 -28.26 -54.35 18.89
N PRO A 148 -28.34 -55.47 18.15
CA PRO A 148 -27.20 -55.97 17.38
C PRO A 148 -26.77 -55.01 16.26
N LEU A 149 -27.68 -54.15 15.80
CA LEU A 149 -27.43 -53.15 14.76
C LEU A 149 -26.32 -52.16 15.13
N ALA A 150 -26.13 -51.90 16.42
CA ALA A 150 -25.07 -51.01 16.88
C ALA A 150 -23.68 -51.54 16.52
N ALA A 151 -23.45 -52.84 16.71
CA ALA A 151 -22.18 -53.50 16.39
C ALA A 151 -21.98 -53.58 14.87
N ASP A 152 -23.02 -53.95 14.13
CA ASP A 152 -22.98 -54.05 12.67
C ASP A 152 -22.67 -52.69 12.04
N LEU A 153 -23.37 -51.63 12.46
CA LEU A 153 -23.14 -50.28 11.91
C LEU A 153 -21.76 -49.75 12.30
N SER A 154 -21.31 -49.95 13.54
CA SER A 154 -19.97 -49.53 13.97
C SER A 154 -18.87 -50.19 13.13
N THR A 155 -19.04 -51.49 12.83
CA THR A 155 -18.11 -52.23 11.96
C THR A 155 -18.13 -51.70 10.53
N ALA A 156 -19.30 -51.39 9.98
CA ALA A 156 -19.42 -50.79 8.66
C ALA A 156 -18.77 -49.39 8.59
N ILE A 157 -18.93 -48.56 9.62
CA ILE A 157 -18.28 -47.24 9.70
C ILE A 157 -16.75 -47.38 9.75
N LEU A 158 -16.22 -48.33 10.52
CA LEU A 158 -14.78 -48.60 10.56
C LEU A 158 -14.24 -49.00 9.17
N GLN A 159 -14.95 -49.89 8.46
CA GLN A 159 -14.58 -50.27 7.09
C GLN A 159 -14.62 -49.10 6.12
N LEU A 160 -15.59 -48.19 6.25
CA LEU A 160 -15.66 -46.95 5.44
C LEU A 160 -14.51 -45.99 5.75
N SER A 161 -14.10 -45.90 7.01
CA SER A 161 -12.96 -45.09 7.45
C SER A 161 -11.64 -45.63 6.91
N GLU A 162 -11.43 -46.95 6.95
CA GLU A 162 -10.21 -47.59 6.45
C GLU A 162 -10.09 -47.53 4.91
N SER A 163 -11.22 -47.64 4.21
CA SER A 163 -11.27 -47.69 2.74
C SER A 163 -11.24 -46.33 2.05
N SER A 164 -10.99 -45.23 2.77
CA SER A 164 -11.03 -43.82 2.29
C SER A 164 -12.38 -43.35 1.72
N GLN A 165 -13.42 -44.20 1.73
CA GLN A 165 -14.75 -43.83 1.24
C GLN A 165 -15.39 -42.74 2.09
N LEU A 166 -15.11 -42.73 3.39
CA LEU A 166 -15.60 -41.68 4.29
C LEU A 166 -15.10 -40.29 3.86
N GLN A 167 -13.83 -40.17 3.50
CA GLN A 167 -13.27 -38.92 2.97
C GLN A 167 -13.94 -38.53 1.65
N ARG A 168 -14.22 -39.50 0.77
CA ARG A 168 -14.90 -39.22 -0.50
C ARG A 168 -16.31 -38.68 -0.30
N ILE A 169 -17.06 -39.23 0.66
CA ILE A 169 -18.38 -38.73 1.04
C ILE A 169 -18.23 -37.31 1.61
N HIS A 170 -17.27 -37.09 2.52
CA HIS A 170 -16.99 -35.77 3.06
C HIS A 170 -16.76 -34.75 1.94
N ASP A 171 -15.88 -35.07 1.00
CA ASP A 171 -15.52 -34.14 -0.06
C ASP A 171 -16.69 -33.88 -1.04
N GLU A 172 -17.52 -34.89 -1.30
CA GLU A 172 -18.70 -34.75 -2.16
C GLU A 172 -19.74 -33.79 -1.57
N TRP A 173 -19.90 -33.78 -0.25
CA TRP A 173 -20.93 -32.97 0.44
C TRP A 173 -20.42 -31.61 0.92
N PHE A 174 -19.16 -31.50 1.35
CA PHE A 174 -18.60 -30.29 1.96
C PHE A 174 -17.68 -29.49 1.02
N THR A 175 -17.06 -30.11 0.02
CA THR A 175 -16.15 -29.43 -0.93
C THR A 175 -16.90 -28.78 -2.09
N ARG A 176 -18.07 -28.17 -1.82
CA ARG A 176 -18.76 -27.37 -2.84
C ARG A 176 -17.96 -26.09 -3.09
N THR A 177 -17.46 -26.02 -4.31
CA THR A 177 -16.62 -25.00 -4.95
C THR A 177 -17.29 -23.63 -5.10
N SER A 178 -17.89 -23.04 -4.06
CA SER A 178 -18.37 -21.66 -4.16
C SER A 178 -17.28 -20.64 -3.81
N CYS A 179 -16.27 -21.02 -3.04
CA CYS A 179 -15.10 -20.18 -2.74
C CYS A 179 -13.82 -20.55 -3.50
N ALA A 180 -13.84 -21.55 -4.38
CA ALA A 180 -12.66 -21.87 -5.18
C ALA A 180 -12.65 -21.07 -6.47
N SER A 181 -11.55 -20.35 -6.68
CA SER A 181 -11.18 -19.58 -7.87
C SER A 181 -11.93 -18.26 -8.12
N ASP A 182 -11.96 -17.41 -7.10
CA ASP A 182 -11.41 -16.06 -7.31
C ASP A 182 -10.18 -15.90 -6.43
N ASP A 183 -9.11 -16.59 -6.84
CA ASP A 183 -7.72 -16.31 -6.45
C ASP A 183 -7.29 -14.87 -6.82
N SER A 184 -8.22 -14.07 -7.35
CA SER A 184 -8.09 -12.66 -7.63
C SER A 184 -8.56 -11.75 -6.47
N GLU A 185 -9.32 -12.25 -5.46
CA GLU A 185 -9.88 -11.38 -4.40
C GLU A 185 -9.85 -11.90 -2.96
N VAL A 186 -9.53 -13.17 -2.67
CA VAL A 186 -9.40 -13.64 -1.27
C VAL A 186 -7.97 -13.43 -0.77
N GLY A 187 -7.75 -12.33 -0.04
CA GLY A 187 -6.56 -12.12 0.79
C GLY A 187 -5.57 -11.07 0.28
N ALA A 188 -5.71 -10.58 -0.95
CA ALA A 188 -4.99 -9.38 -1.37
C ALA A 188 -5.75 -8.17 -0.85
N THR A 189 -5.51 -7.76 0.40
CA THR A 189 -5.82 -6.40 0.86
C THR A 189 -5.08 -5.46 -0.09
N ARG A 190 -5.73 -5.04 -1.18
CA ARG A 190 -5.14 -4.15 -2.17
C ARG A 190 -4.71 -2.91 -1.40
N LEU A 191 -3.41 -2.64 -1.37
CA LEU A 191 -2.87 -1.42 -0.78
C LEU A 191 -3.52 -0.24 -1.51
N GLY A 192 -4.61 0.26 -0.94
CA GLY A 192 -5.41 1.29 -1.57
C GLY A 192 -4.61 2.58 -1.68
N LEU A 193 -4.91 3.39 -2.70
CA LEU A 193 -4.33 4.72 -2.86
C LEU A 193 -4.46 5.59 -1.59
N ARG A 194 -5.48 5.30 -0.76
CA ARG A 194 -5.69 5.92 0.54
C ARG A 194 -4.55 5.66 1.53
N SER A 195 -3.95 4.47 1.55
CA SER A 195 -2.81 4.14 2.41
C SER A 195 -1.55 4.92 2.05
N PHE A 196 -1.43 5.37 0.80
CA PHE A 196 -0.29 6.14 0.30
C PHE A 196 -0.49 7.67 0.34
N TRP A 197 -1.59 8.17 0.91
CA TRP A 197 -1.89 9.60 0.94
C TRP A 197 -0.77 10.44 1.57
N GLY A 198 -0.14 9.94 2.64
CA GLY A 198 1.01 10.60 3.27
C GLY A 198 2.23 10.73 2.35
N LEU A 199 2.53 9.71 1.55
CA LEU A 199 3.61 9.74 0.57
C LEU A 199 3.34 10.81 -0.50
N PHE A 200 2.12 10.84 -1.04
CA PHE A 200 1.72 11.86 -2.01
C PHE A 200 1.83 13.28 -1.45
N LEU A 201 1.44 13.48 -0.19
CA LEU A 201 1.53 14.78 0.48
C LEU A 201 2.99 15.24 0.64
N VAL A 202 3.89 14.35 1.07
CA VAL A 202 5.32 14.67 1.20
C VAL A 202 5.93 15.01 -0.16
N CYS A 203 5.66 14.20 -1.20
CA CYS A 203 6.12 14.50 -2.56
C CYS A 203 5.61 15.86 -3.05
N ALA A 204 4.33 16.19 -2.83
CA ALA A 204 3.76 17.48 -3.20
C ALA A 204 4.46 18.64 -2.49
N LEU A 205 4.72 18.53 -1.19
CA LEU A 205 5.43 19.56 -0.41
C LEU A 205 6.85 19.78 -0.93
N ILE A 206 7.59 18.71 -1.24
CA ILE A 206 8.95 18.81 -1.78
C ILE A 206 8.92 19.49 -3.15
N CYS A 207 7.97 19.14 -4.02
CA CYS A 207 7.80 19.77 -5.33
C CYS A 207 7.49 21.27 -5.19
N VAL A 208 6.56 21.65 -4.31
CA VAL A 208 6.22 23.05 -4.07
C VAL A 208 7.42 23.81 -3.52
N PHE A 209 8.15 23.22 -2.57
CA PHE A 209 9.36 23.83 -2.01
C PHE A 209 10.43 24.05 -3.08
N ALA A 210 10.67 23.06 -3.95
CA ALA A 210 11.60 23.18 -5.06
C ALA A 210 11.18 24.29 -6.05
N LEU A 211 9.89 24.38 -6.37
CA LEU A 211 9.34 25.46 -7.21
C LEU A 211 9.50 26.84 -6.57
N VAL A 212 9.28 26.96 -5.27
CA VAL A 212 9.47 28.22 -4.53
C VAL A 212 10.94 28.62 -4.53
N VAL A 213 11.86 27.69 -4.26
CA VAL A 213 13.31 27.96 -4.32
C VAL A 213 13.73 28.38 -5.72
N PHE A 214 13.21 27.73 -6.76
CA PHE A 214 13.47 28.10 -8.15
C PHE A 214 12.94 29.51 -8.46
N PHE A 215 11.73 29.83 -8.03
CA PHE A 215 11.14 31.15 -8.24
C PHE A 215 11.93 32.24 -7.52
N ILE A 216 12.34 32.01 -6.27
CA ILE A 216 13.20 32.94 -5.51
C ILE A 216 14.53 33.16 -6.22
N ARG A 217 15.17 32.09 -6.74
CA ARG A 217 16.42 32.19 -7.51
C ARG A 217 16.26 33.08 -8.74
N VAL A 218 15.17 32.90 -9.49
CA VAL A 218 14.87 33.70 -10.69
C VAL A 218 14.59 35.15 -10.32
N CYS A 219 13.79 35.40 -9.28
CA CYS A 219 13.51 36.76 -8.80
C CYS A 219 14.76 37.47 -8.30
N TRP A 220 15.66 36.78 -7.60
CA TRP A 220 16.95 37.33 -7.17
C TRP A 220 17.84 37.68 -8.37
N GLN A 221 17.94 36.80 -9.37
CA GLN A 221 18.69 37.09 -10.60
C GLN A 221 18.10 38.27 -11.38
N TYR A 222 16.76 38.37 -11.44
CA TYR A 222 16.08 39.50 -12.08
C TYR A 222 16.31 40.81 -11.33
N SER A 223 16.22 40.81 -9.99
CA SER A 223 16.52 41.99 -9.18
C SER A 223 17.98 42.42 -9.32
N GLN A 224 18.91 41.47 -9.40
CA GLN A 224 20.33 41.78 -9.61
C GLN A 224 20.58 42.37 -11.01
N TYR A 225 19.88 41.89 -12.04
CA TYR A 225 19.94 42.45 -13.40
C TYR A 225 19.34 43.87 -13.45
N SER A 226 18.14 44.08 -12.87
CA SER A 226 17.49 45.40 -12.83
C SER A 226 18.29 46.43 -12.02
N ASN A 227 18.93 46.03 -10.92
CA ASN A 227 19.80 46.92 -10.16
C ASN A 227 21.09 47.26 -10.92
N SER A 228 21.61 46.35 -11.76
CA SER A 228 22.78 46.61 -12.59
C SER A 228 22.47 47.54 -13.77
N GLU A 229 21.24 47.47 -14.32
CA GLU A 229 20.75 48.40 -15.36
C GLU A 229 20.51 49.81 -14.77
N ALA A 230 19.98 49.89 -13.53
CA ALA A 230 19.75 51.16 -12.83
C ALA A 230 21.03 51.84 -12.32
N ALA A 231 22.12 51.09 -12.13
CA ALA A 231 23.42 51.63 -11.72
C ALA A 231 24.32 52.05 -12.90
N ALA A 232 23.93 51.75 -14.14
CA ALA A 232 24.71 52.06 -15.35
C ALA A 232 24.41 53.44 -15.97
N GLU A 233 23.48 54.23 -15.43
CA GLU A 233 23.30 55.63 -15.85
C GLU A 233 23.55 56.62 -14.71
N PRO A 234 24.64 57.40 -14.83
CA PRO A 234 24.60 58.80 -14.42
C PRO A 234 25.08 59.74 -15.53
N SER A 235 24.43 60.92 -15.60
CA SER A 235 24.73 62.17 -16.36
C SER A 235 23.79 62.42 -17.55
N ALA A 236 23.05 63.53 -17.72
CA ALA A 236 22.83 64.77 -16.96
C ALA A 236 21.64 65.54 -17.63
N ALA A 237 21.01 66.47 -16.87
CA ALA A 237 20.02 67.50 -17.28
C ALA A 237 18.59 67.01 -17.61
N ASP A 238 17.47 67.55 -17.12
CA ASP A 238 17.19 68.82 -16.43
C ASP A 238 16.08 68.65 -15.37
N ALA A 239 16.21 69.43 -14.30
CA ALA A 239 15.19 69.64 -13.28
C ALA A 239 14.20 70.71 -13.74
N ALA A 240 12.98 70.32 -14.13
CA ALA A 240 11.78 71.18 -14.05
C ALA A 240 10.51 70.44 -14.53
N ALA A 241 9.88 69.63 -13.67
CA ALA A 241 8.44 69.34 -13.72
C ALA A 241 7.99 68.56 -12.47
N ALA A 242 8.48 68.97 -11.30
CA ALA A 242 7.90 68.52 -10.04
C ALA A 242 6.61 69.33 -9.84
N VAL A 243 5.43 68.73 -10.10
CA VAL A 243 4.19 68.92 -9.32
C VAL A 243 2.99 68.12 -9.88
N THR A 244 2.96 67.64 -11.12
CA THR A 244 1.74 67.02 -11.69
C THR A 244 1.70 65.49 -11.81
N HIS A 245 2.71 64.73 -11.37
CA HIS A 245 2.73 63.26 -11.52
C HIS A 245 2.47 62.42 -10.25
N ALA A 246 2.16 63.05 -9.11
CA ALA A 246 1.96 62.33 -7.85
C ALA A 246 0.62 61.56 -7.76
N ALA A 247 -0.40 61.95 -8.52
CA ALA A 247 -1.73 61.31 -8.44
C ALA A 247 -1.92 60.10 -9.38
N GLU A 248 -1.09 59.96 -10.41
CA GLU A 248 -1.21 58.87 -11.41
C GLU A 248 -0.26 57.70 -11.15
N ARG A 249 0.83 57.92 -10.42
CA ARG A 249 1.83 56.88 -10.12
C ARG A 249 1.34 55.87 -9.09
N GLN A 250 0.44 56.28 -8.20
CA GLN A 250 -0.16 55.41 -7.17
C GLN A 250 -1.12 54.36 -7.77
N ARG A 251 -1.76 54.64 -8.93
CA ARG A 251 -2.66 53.69 -9.63
C ARG A 251 -1.93 52.66 -10.49
N ARG A 252 -0.63 52.83 -10.73
CA ARG A 252 0.19 51.92 -11.53
C ARG A 252 0.95 50.87 -10.68
N LEU A 253 0.61 50.77 -9.39
CA LEU A 253 1.22 49.86 -8.42
C LEU A 253 0.41 48.59 -8.18
N THR A 254 -0.69 48.36 -8.91
CA THR A 254 -1.51 47.16 -8.75
C THR A 254 -1.75 46.47 -10.08
N ARG A 255 -1.17 45.26 -10.18
CA ARG A 255 -1.60 44.14 -11.02
C ARG A 255 -1.49 44.33 -12.54
N LEU A 256 -0.40 43.83 -13.13
CA LEU A 256 -0.34 42.93 -14.32
C LEU A 256 0.99 43.00 -15.11
N GLY A 257 1.97 43.83 -14.73
CA GLY A 257 3.25 43.93 -15.47
C GLY A 257 4.27 42.81 -15.17
N SER A 258 4.26 42.23 -13.97
CA SER A 258 5.35 41.38 -13.49
C SER A 258 5.41 39.98 -14.13
N PHE A 259 4.26 39.36 -14.43
CA PHE A 259 4.24 37.99 -14.93
C PHE A 259 4.63 37.89 -16.42
N LYS A 260 4.26 38.90 -17.23
CA LYS A 260 4.57 38.94 -18.67
C LYS A 260 6.06 39.21 -18.91
N GLU A 261 6.65 40.10 -18.12
CA GLU A 261 8.09 40.40 -18.12
C GLU A 261 8.93 39.20 -17.62
N LEU A 262 8.45 38.50 -16.58
CA LEU A 262 9.10 37.28 -16.09
C LEU A 262 9.05 36.16 -17.13
N ILE A 263 7.91 35.97 -17.79
CA ILE A 263 7.76 35.01 -18.90
C ILE A 263 8.72 35.38 -20.04
N GLN A 264 8.79 36.65 -20.45
CA GLN A 264 9.73 37.09 -21.49
C GLN A 264 11.19 36.91 -21.10
N PHE A 265 11.56 37.14 -19.83
CA PHE A 265 12.91 36.91 -19.34
C PHE A 265 13.27 35.41 -19.34
N VAL A 266 12.34 34.55 -18.90
CA VAL A 266 12.50 33.09 -18.95
C VAL A 266 12.62 32.60 -20.39
N ASP A 267 11.78 33.08 -21.31
CA ASP A 267 11.84 32.76 -22.74
C ASP A 267 13.19 33.20 -23.34
N LYS A 268 13.64 34.42 -23.02
CA LYS A 268 14.94 34.96 -23.46
C LYS A 268 16.11 34.12 -22.92
N LYS A 269 16.04 33.69 -21.66
CA LYS A 269 17.05 32.82 -21.03
C LYS A 269 17.04 31.40 -21.60
N GLU A 270 15.86 30.87 -21.91
CA GLU A 270 15.69 29.57 -22.57
C GLU A 270 16.29 29.60 -23.99
N GLU A 271 16.06 30.68 -24.74
CA GLU A 271 16.69 30.87 -26.06
C GLU A 271 18.22 30.98 -25.98
N GLU A 272 18.78 31.69 -24.99
CA GLU A 272 20.23 31.78 -24.78
C GLU A 272 20.85 30.39 -24.48
N VAL A 273 20.20 29.59 -23.64
CA VAL A 273 20.63 28.21 -23.34
C VAL A 273 20.52 27.33 -24.59
N ARG A 274 19.45 27.46 -25.37
CA ARG A 274 19.26 26.69 -26.61
C ARG A 274 20.31 27.05 -27.66
N ARG A 275 20.68 28.34 -27.78
CA ARG A 275 21.73 28.81 -28.70
C ARG A 275 23.12 28.31 -28.27
N THR A 276 23.44 28.34 -26.97
CA THR A 276 24.71 27.80 -26.47
C THR A 276 24.82 26.29 -26.66
N MET A 277 23.74 25.54 -26.45
CA MET A 277 23.67 24.10 -26.78
C MET A 277 23.88 23.84 -28.27
N LYS A 278 23.22 24.61 -29.15
CA LYS A 278 23.35 24.45 -30.60
C LYS A 278 24.78 24.79 -31.08
N ARG A 279 25.40 25.84 -30.54
CA ARG A 279 26.80 26.21 -30.82
C ARG A 279 27.76 25.11 -30.38
N ARG A 280 27.56 24.53 -29.20
CA ARG A 280 28.38 23.44 -28.66
C ARG A 280 28.19 22.13 -29.44
N SER A 281 27.02 21.90 -30.04
CA SER A 281 26.78 20.79 -30.96
C SER A 281 27.53 20.99 -32.28
N SER A 282 27.43 22.18 -32.90
CA SER A 282 28.13 22.49 -34.15
C SER A 282 29.66 22.48 -34.01
N GLU A 283 30.19 22.88 -32.85
CA GLU A 283 31.63 22.82 -32.56
C GLU A 283 32.13 21.36 -32.41
N LYS A 284 31.26 20.47 -31.88
CA LYS A 284 31.54 19.05 -31.76
C LYS A 284 31.50 18.32 -33.12
N ASP A 285 30.61 18.74 -34.02
CA ASP A 285 30.54 18.23 -35.40
C ASP A 285 31.73 18.72 -36.25
N ASN A 286 32.18 19.97 -36.08
CA ASN A 286 33.38 20.49 -36.74
C ASN A 286 34.68 19.85 -36.22
N GLN A 287 34.76 19.48 -34.94
CA GLN A 287 35.90 18.70 -34.40
C GLN A 287 35.93 17.26 -34.90
N ALA A 288 34.78 16.66 -35.20
CA ALA A 288 34.70 15.34 -35.84
C ALA A 288 35.13 15.40 -37.32
N ALA A 289 34.79 16.47 -38.06
CA ALA A 289 35.19 16.65 -39.45
C ALA A 289 36.67 17.03 -39.63
N GLY A 290 37.23 17.88 -38.76
CA GLY A 290 38.66 18.27 -38.80
C GLY A 290 39.62 17.13 -38.43
N SER A 291 39.14 16.08 -37.77
CA SER A 291 39.91 14.85 -37.50
C SER A 291 40.06 13.96 -38.74
N SER A 292 39.24 14.14 -39.78
CA SER A 292 39.29 13.31 -40.99
C SER A 292 40.21 13.88 -42.08
N ASP A 293 40.46 15.20 -42.08
CA ASP A 293 41.36 15.84 -43.07
C ASP A 293 42.84 15.86 -42.65
N ALA A 294 43.16 15.66 -41.37
CA ALA A 294 44.56 15.54 -40.91
C ALA A 294 45.21 14.19 -41.27
N GLN A 295 44.47 13.25 -41.87
CA GLN A 295 44.94 11.91 -42.24
C GLN A 295 45.24 11.73 -43.74
N SER A 296 45.10 12.78 -44.57
CA SER A 296 45.32 12.70 -46.03
C SER A 296 46.58 13.40 -46.56
N VAL A 297 47.38 14.07 -45.72
CA VAL A 297 48.61 14.82 -46.15
C VAL A 297 49.92 14.11 -45.78
N ALA A 298 49.88 12.89 -45.21
CA ALA A 298 51.09 12.12 -44.87
C ALA A 298 51.41 10.97 -45.87
N SER A 299 50.83 11.00 -47.08
CA SER A 299 51.02 9.97 -48.09
C SER A 299 51.18 10.58 -49.49
N ALA A 300 52.35 11.16 -49.76
CA ALA A 300 52.93 11.30 -51.10
C ALA A 300 54.45 11.50 -50.97
#